data_AF-A0A7T0KDI8-F1
#
_entry.id   AF-A0A7T0KDI8-F1
#
_cell.length_a   1.000
_cell.length_b   1.000
_cell.length_c   1.000
_cell.angle_alpha   90.00
_cell.angle_beta   90.00
_cell.angle_gamma   90.00
#
_symmetry.space_group_name_H-M   'P 1'
#
loop_
_entity.id
_entity.type
_entity.pdbx_description
1 polymer ?
#
loop_
_entity_poly.entity_id
_entity_poly.type
_entity_poly.pdbx_seq_one_letter_code
_entity_poly.pdbx_strand_id
1 'polypeptide(L)'
;MANDSRSSDLAAQLRAALGSPADTPTADVPQDVYGQLALLIARICGADVERDTQLADAPVDSLDLIELVVRCEQTFGVRIDAEAARGWVTVGDVADYIETRAVKQ
;
A
#
# COMPACT_ATOMS: atom_id res chain seq x y z
N MET A 1 55.84 0.78 -12.15
CA MET A 1 55.32 -0.32 -11.30
C MET A 1 54.09 0.22 -10.58
N ALA A 2 52.91 0.31 -11.22
CA ALA A 2 51.93 -0.74 -11.53
C ALA A 2 51.31 -1.38 -10.27
N ASN A 3 50.48 -0.63 -9.52
CA ASN A 3 49.67 -1.18 -8.41
C ASN A 3 48.23 -0.62 -8.27
N ASP A 4 47.75 0.26 -9.15
CA ASP A 4 46.40 0.85 -8.98
C ASP A 4 45.24 0.07 -9.62
N SER A 5 45.51 -0.77 -10.62
CA SER A 5 44.43 -1.41 -11.39
C SER A 5 43.72 -2.55 -10.63
N ARG A 6 44.41 -3.29 -9.76
CA ARG A 6 43.81 -4.43 -9.05
C ARG A 6 42.79 -4.03 -7.98
N SER A 7 42.88 -2.82 -7.43
CA SER A 7 41.98 -2.35 -6.38
C SER A 7 40.64 -1.83 -6.94
N SER A 8 40.65 -1.30 -8.16
CA SER A 8 39.43 -0.85 -8.86
C SER A 8 38.61 -2.03 -9.36
N ASP A 9 39.26 -3.06 -9.89
CA ASP A 9 38.60 -4.29 -10.36
C ASP A 9 37.92 -5.06 -9.22
N LEU A 10 38.49 -5.04 -8.00
CA LEU A 10 37.87 -5.68 -6.84
C LEU A 10 36.57 -4.98 -6.42
N ALA A 11 36.55 -3.64 -6.47
CA ALA A 11 35.36 -2.84 -6.18
C ALA A 11 34.25 -3.05 -7.23
N ALA A 12 34.63 -3.24 -8.49
CA ALA A 12 33.70 -3.59 -9.56
C ALA A 12 33.13 -5.02 -9.41
N GLN A 13 33.98 -5.98 -9.04
CA GLN A 13 33.58 -7.38 -8.84
C GLN A 13 32.68 -7.58 -7.61
N LEU A 14 32.90 -6.84 -6.52
CA LEU A 14 32.03 -6.88 -5.34
C LEU A 14 30.61 -6.41 -5.69
N ARG A 15 30.47 -5.34 -6.47
CA ARG A 15 29.15 -4.85 -6.93
C ARG A 15 28.42 -5.86 -7.84
N ALA A 16 29.16 -6.64 -8.64
CA ALA A 16 28.57 -7.65 -9.51
C ALA A 16 28.16 -8.93 -8.76
N ALA A 17 28.91 -9.33 -7.73
CA ALA A 17 28.60 -10.52 -6.92
C ALA A 17 27.47 -10.29 -5.91
N LEU A 18 27.31 -9.06 -5.41
CA LEU A 18 26.16 -8.61 -4.60
C LEU A 18 24.97 -8.25 -5.51
N GLY A 19 24.59 -9.18 -6.39
CA GLY A 19 23.61 -8.99 -7.46
C GLY A 19 22.51 -7.99 -7.09
N SER A 20 22.29 -7.00 -7.95
CA SER A 20 21.24 -6.01 -7.81
C SER A 20 19.95 -6.66 -7.33
N PRO A 21 19.38 -6.28 -6.18
CA PRO A 21 17.95 -6.41 -5.98
C PRO A 21 17.28 -5.28 -6.77
N ALA A 22 17.41 -5.31 -8.09
CA ALA A 22 16.54 -4.60 -9.00
C ALA A 22 15.63 -5.68 -9.58
N ASP A 23 14.35 -5.63 -9.22
CA ASP A 23 13.28 -6.58 -9.60
C ASP A 23 13.20 -7.91 -8.85
N THR A 24 13.42 -7.91 -7.55
CA THR A 24 12.41 -8.56 -6.71
C THR A 24 11.39 -7.49 -6.36
N PRO A 25 10.08 -7.66 -6.63
CA PRO A 25 9.10 -6.97 -5.83
C PRO A 25 9.34 -7.48 -4.42
N THR A 26 10.17 -6.75 -3.68
CA THR A 26 10.04 -6.67 -2.24
C THR A 26 8.55 -6.62 -2.02
N ALA A 27 8.02 -7.50 -1.17
CA ALA A 27 6.75 -7.27 -0.51
C ALA A 27 6.94 -5.98 0.32
N ASP A 28 7.03 -4.87 -0.41
CA ASP A 28 6.99 -3.52 0.04
C ASP A 28 5.56 -3.46 0.51
N VAL A 29 5.39 -3.42 1.83
CA VAL A 29 4.11 -3.06 2.40
C VAL A 29 3.73 -1.79 1.66
N PRO A 30 2.72 -1.79 0.77
CA PRO A 30 2.62 -0.74 -0.22
C PRO A 30 2.46 0.57 0.56
N GLN A 31 3.47 1.43 0.52
CA GLN A 31 3.47 2.67 1.32
C GLN A 31 2.45 3.68 0.77
N ASP A 32 1.89 3.38 -0.41
CA ASP A 32 0.76 4.05 -1.02
C ASP A 32 -0.54 3.81 -0.26
N VAL A 33 -1.54 4.61 -0.62
CA VAL A 33 -2.85 4.64 0.03
C VAL A 33 -3.52 3.26 0.02
N TYR A 34 -3.40 2.52 -1.09
CA TYR A 34 -4.00 1.20 -1.21
C TYR A 34 -3.40 0.19 -0.23
N GLY A 35 -2.07 0.12 -0.10
CA GLY A 35 -1.45 -0.84 0.83
C GLY A 35 -1.82 -0.56 2.28
N GLN A 36 -1.85 0.72 2.66
CA GLN A 36 -2.31 1.12 4.00
C GLN A 36 -3.80 0.81 4.21
N LEU A 37 -4.65 1.00 3.20
CA LEU A 37 -6.05 0.65 3.26
C LEU A 37 -6.25 -0.86 3.40
N ALA A 38 -5.52 -1.66 2.61
CA ALA A 38 -5.58 -3.13 2.67
C ALA A 38 -5.19 -3.65 4.06
N LEU A 39 -4.15 -3.06 4.68
CA LEU A 39 -3.78 -3.39 6.06
C LEU A 39 -4.87 -3.02 7.08
N LEU A 40 -5.55 -1.89 6.91
CA LEU A 40 -6.67 -1.50 7.77
C LEU A 40 -7.82 -2.50 7.64
N ILE A 41 -8.17 -2.89 6.42
CA ILE A 41 -9.23 -3.87 6.16
C ILE A 41 -8.87 -5.22 6.77
N ALA A 42 -7.64 -5.72 6.55
CA ALA A 42 -7.18 -6.96 7.15
C ALA A 42 -7.21 -6.93 8.69
N ARG A 43 -6.88 -5.78 9.29
CA ARG A 43 -6.88 -5.62 10.75
C ARG A 43 -8.28 -5.53 11.37
N ILE A 44 -9.21 -4.84 10.70
CA ILE A 44 -10.55 -4.57 11.23
C ILE A 44 -11.48 -5.72 10.89
N CYS A 45 -11.50 -6.14 9.62
CA CYS A 45 -12.43 -7.12 9.08
C CYS A 45 -11.84 -8.55 9.08
N GLY A 46 -10.55 -8.71 9.35
CA GLY A 46 -9.89 -10.03 9.36
C GLY A 46 -9.74 -10.67 7.99
N ALA A 47 -9.83 -9.88 6.91
CA ALA A 47 -9.83 -10.37 5.54
C ALA A 47 -8.79 -9.65 4.68
N ASP A 48 -8.01 -10.43 3.92
CA ASP A 48 -7.15 -9.89 2.88
C ASP A 48 -7.97 -9.55 1.65
N VAL A 49 -7.68 -8.40 1.04
CA VAL A 49 -8.42 -7.88 -0.11
C VAL A 49 -7.48 -7.44 -1.22
N GLU A 50 -7.98 -7.53 -2.45
CA GLU A 50 -7.35 -6.98 -3.65
C GLU A 50 -8.08 -5.71 -4.09
N ARG A 51 -7.48 -4.89 -4.98
CA ARG A 51 -8.14 -3.69 -5.51
C ARG A 51 -9.50 -3.99 -6.14
N ASP A 52 -9.60 -5.10 -6.88
CA ASP A 52 -10.82 -5.50 -7.58
C ASP A 52 -11.83 -6.22 -6.66
N THR A 53 -11.50 -6.45 -5.39
CA THR A 53 -12.44 -7.03 -4.42
C THR A 53 -13.63 -6.10 -4.23
N GLN A 54 -14.84 -6.63 -4.40
CA GLN A 54 -16.05 -5.87 -4.14
C GLN A 54 -16.26 -5.69 -2.64
N LEU A 55 -16.65 -4.49 -2.21
CA LEU A 55 -16.98 -4.22 -0.81
C LEU A 55 -18.17 -5.06 -0.33
N ALA A 56 -19.06 -5.46 -1.25
CA ALA A 56 -20.18 -6.35 -0.97
C ALA A 56 -19.77 -7.82 -0.75
N ASP A 57 -18.64 -8.25 -1.32
CA ASP A 57 -18.10 -9.61 -1.18
C ASP A 57 -17.16 -9.73 0.02
N ALA A 58 -16.68 -8.60 0.54
CA ALA A 58 -15.86 -8.56 1.73
C ALA A 58 -16.73 -8.93 2.96
N PRO A 59 -16.25 -9.79 3.88
CA PRO A 59 -16.98 -10.20 5.08
C PRO A 59 -16.96 -9.07 6.13
N VAL A 60 -17.54 -7.92 5.79
CA VAL A 60 -17.50 -6.69 6.59
C VAL A 60 -18.87 -6.49 7.20
N ASP A 61 -18.96 -6.57 8.52
CA ASP A 61 -20.20 -6.22 9.20
C ASP A 61 -20.42 -4.71 9.20
N SER A 62 -21.67 -4.27 9.35
CA SER A 62 -22.02 -2.83 9.39
C SER A 62 -21.21 -2.02 10.41
N LEU A 63 -20.74 -2.63 11.50
CA LEU A 63 -19.88 -2.00 12.50
C LEU A 63 -18.43 -1.86 12.01
N ASP A 64 -17.91 -2.89 11.34
CA ASP A 64 -16.56 -2.89 10.77
C ASP A 64 -16.44 -1.82 9.68
N LEU A 65 -17.50 -1.62 8.89
CA LEU A 65 -17.53 -0.56 7.88
C LEU A 65 -17.47 0.83 8.51
N ILE A 66 -18.18 1.04 9.64
CA ILE A 66 -18.11 2.30 10.38
C ILE A 66 -16.71 2.52 10.94
N GLU A 67 -16.10 1.50 11.57
CA GLU A 67 -14.73 1.61 12.08
C GLU A 67 -13.73 1.86 10.95
N LEU A 68 -13.84 1.15 9.82
CA LEU A 68 -12.98 1.31 8.66
C LEU A 68 -13.02 2.75 8.14
N VAL A 69 -14.20 3.34 7.98
CA VAL A 69 -14.36 4.74 7.56
C VAL A 69 -13.66 5.69 8.55
N VAL A 70 -13.92 5.54 9.85
CA VAL A 70 -13.30 6.39 10.89
C VAL A 70 -11.77 6.27 10.86
N ARG A 71 -11.23 5.05 10.69
CA ARG A 71 -9.79 4.83 10.58
C ARG A 71 -9.20 5.42 9.31
N CYS A 72 -9.89 5.34 8.18
CA CYS A 72 -9.45 5.97 6.94
C CYS A 72 -9.38 7.50 7.10
N GLU A 73 -10.41 8.12 7.68
CA GLU A 73 -10.39 9.57 7.93
C GLU A 73 -9.23 9.99 8.83
N GLN A 74 -8.97 9.24 9.91
CA GLN A 74 -7.88 9.52 10.85
C GLN A 74 -6.48 9.29 10.25
N THR A 75 -6.29 8.18 9.53
CA THR A 75 -4.98 7.80 8.97
C THR A 75 -4.60 8.69 7.79
N PHE A 76 -5.54 8.96 6.88
CA PHE A 76 -5.26 9.67 5.63
C PHE A 76 -5.63 11.16 5.67
N GLY A 77 -6.25 11.64 6.76
CA GLY A 77 -6.68 13.03 6.90
C GLY A 77 -7.78 13.42 5.90
N VAL A 78 -8.58 12.44 5.44
CA VAL A 78 -9.69 12.65 4.51
C VAL A 78 -11.02 12.79 5.24
N ARG A 79 -12.03 13.30 4.53
CA ARG A 79 -13.42 13.24 4.98
C ARG A 79 -14.21 12.34 4.04
N ILE A 80 -14.93 11.38 4.63
CA ILE A 80 -15.74 10.40 3.92
C ILE A 80 -17.19 10.61 4.36
N ASP A 81 -17.99 11.17 3.47
CA ASP A 81 -19.43 11.27 3.68
C ASP A 81 -20.16 10.00 3.19
N ALA A 82 -21.39 9.84 3.70
CA ALA A 82 -22.20 8.66 3.40
C ALA A 82 -22.58 8.55 1.91
N GLU A 83 -22.58 9.65 1.16
CA GLU A 83 -22.85 9.63 -0.27
C GLU A 83 -21.66 9.07 -1.03
N ALA A 84 -20.44 9.53 -0.73
CA ALA A 84 -19.21 8.94 -1.25
C ALA A 84 -19.13 7.44 -0.93
N ALA A 85 -19.34 7.05 0.33
CA ALA A 85 -19.25 5.66 0.76
C ALA A 85 -20.26 4.73 0.06
N ARG A 86 -21.44 5.23 -0.32
CA ARG A 86 -22.46 4.48 -1.06
C ARG A 86 -22.13 4.31 -2.55
N GLY A 87 -21.25 5.15 -3.09
CA GLY A 87 -20.86 5.10 -4.50
C GLY A 87 -19.73 4.11 -4.80
N TRP A 88 -19.08 3.56 -3.78
CA TRP A 88 -17.95 2.64 -3.96
C TRP A 88 -18.41 1.21 -4.23
N VAL A 89 -17.77 0.57 -5.21
CA VAL A 89 -18.04 -0.82 -5.56
C VAL A 89 -16.89 -1.71 -5.08
N THR A 90 -15.66 -1.25 -5.26
CA THR A 90 -14.44 -2.01 -5.00
C THR A 90 -13.54 -1.34 -3.97
N VAL A 91 -12.59 -2.10 -3.41
CA VAL A 91 -11.53 -1.56 -2.55
C VAL A 91 -10.68 -0.53 -3.30
N GLY A 92 -10.47 -0.72 -4.60
CA GLY A 92 -9.81 0.25 -5.48
C GLY A 92 -10.50 1.61 -5.50
N ASP A 93 -11.84 1.65 -5.59
CA ASP A 93 -12.61 2.90 -5.58
C ASP A 93 -12.38 3.71 -4.29
N VAL A 94 -12.27 3.01 -3.16
CA VAL A 94 -11.97 3.62 -1.86
C VAL A 94 -10.55 4.17 -1.84
N ALA A 95 -9.57 3.38 -2.30
CA ALA A 95 -8.18 3.79 -2.35
C ALA A 95 -7.99 5.04 -3.25
N ASP A 96 -8.61 5.05 -4.43
CA ASP A 96 -8.55 6.18 -5.36
C ASP A 96 -9.26 7.42 -4.79
N TYR A 97 -10.41 7.23 -4.13
CA TYR A 97 -11.11 8.31 -3.43
C TYR A 97 -10.22 8.95 -2.36
N ILE A 98 -9.52 8.12 -1.58
CA ILE A 98 -8.62 8.58 -0.52
C ILE A 98 -7.41 9.27 -1.16
N GLU A 99 -6.76 8.68 -2.16
CA GLU A 99 -5.56 9.24 -2.80
C GLU A 99 -5.82 10.64 -3.39
N THR A 100 -6.99 10.85 -3.99
CA THR A 100 -7.37 12.15 -4.56
C THR A 100 -7.63 13.25 -3.52
N ARG A 101 -7.86 12.87 -2.25
CA ARG A 101 -8.25 13.80 -1.17
C ARG A 101 -7.31 13.80 0.03
N ALA A 102 -6.39 12.84 0.10
CA ALA A 102 -5.47 12.67 1.22
C ALA A 102 -4.62 13.93 1.37
N VAL A 103 -4.56 14.43 2.59
CA VAL A 103 -3.64 15.52 2.91
C VAL A 103 -2.26 14.90 2.99
N LYS A 104 -1.38 15.25 2.03
CA LYS A 104 0.04 14.89 2.12
C LYS A 104 0.61 15.58 3.37
N GLN A 105 0.88 14.78 4.40
CA GLN A 105 1.49 15.25 5.64
C GLN A 105 2.97 15.58 5.43
#